data_AF-A0AAD7HKL8-F1
#
_entry.id   AF-A0AAD7HKL8-F1
#
_cell.length_a   1.000
_cell.length_b   1.000
_cell.length_c   1.000
_cell.angle_alpha   90.00
_cell.angle_beta   90.00
_cell.angle_gamma   90.00
#
_symmetry.space_group_name_H-M   'P 1'
#
loop_
_entity.id
_entity.type
_entity.pdbx_description
1 polymer ?
#
loop_
_entity_poly.entity_id
_entity_poly.type
_entity_poly.pdbx_seq_one_letter_code
_entity_poly.pdbx_strand_id
1 'polypeptide(L)'
;MADAQAARERRVADRARIVDIATQIIDLECSIRALRAEKQLLEAEQETLHERLDAYTYPVLTFPPEVVSKIFVRFLPAYPKRAPQKGLLSPITLGQICQLRREIAFSTPKLWRTFGIFLRGANGEVLKDRVDQVHVEAALGRSGSCPLSVELDYVRDEISPLFETIMAHRTRWQHLKLFVPMHNFAAIDGPFPLLRTLTTTAWILNADDETQRSTAFRASPLLRRVAIEQYEEIFHDMLPWSQLTVLLIQGIQIKQCITILALASLLVYGDLTFSRRGEGDTEDDMPSHVEFAHMKHLKLRGLPWLGGLLSILTLPALQRLHIDEALLFPDPITALQSLLSHWGSKPEEIRIGFPVLPVDLYSAALPSIVFSSLAIRFLDPQPTNLVGLEAANIDEEGDEEEASSSEDEEFDAQEVEPDDDSE
;
A
#
# COMPACT_ATOMS: atom_id res chain seq x y z
N MET A 1 86.96 -18.37 -63.76
CA MET A 1 87.52 -17.96 -62.44
C MET A 1 86.48 -17.23 -61.60
N ALA A 2 85.84 -16.16 -62.10
CA ALA A 2 84.85 -15.37 -61.37
C ALA A 2 83.73 -16.21 -60.69
N ASP A 3 83.17 -17.20 -61.38
CA ASP A 3 82.05 -18.00 -60.86
C ASP A 3 82.39 -18.80 -59.59
N ALA A 4 83.64 -19.27 -59.47
CA ALA A 4 84.10 -20.00 -58.28
C ALA A 4 84.25 -19.10 -57.05
N GLN A 5 84.58 -17.81 -57.27
CA GLN A 5 84.61 -16.77 -56.24
C GLN A 5 83.19 -16.48 -55.75
N ALA A 6 82.27 -16.16 -56.67
CA ALA A 6 80.88 -15.85 -56.37
C ALA A 6 80.13 -17.03 -55.70
N ALA A 7 80.39 -18.27 -56.12
CA ALA A 7 79.83 -19.47 -55.49
C ALA A 7 80.33 -19.69 -54.06
N ARG A 8 81.57 -19.28 -53.74
CA ARG A 8 82.13 -19.36 -52.38
C ARG A 8 81.55 -18.27 -51.49
N GLU A 9 81.42 -17.05 -52.00
CA GLU A 9 80.83 -15.91 -51.29
C GLU A 9 79.35 -16.14 -50.95
N ARG A 10 78.56 -16.68 -51.90
CA ARG A 10 77.17 -17.11 -51.64
C ARG A 10 77.10 -18.15 -50.50
N ARG A 11 77.93 -19.20 -50.54
CA ARG A 11 77.97 -20.22 -49.48
C ARG A 11 78.37 -19.66 -48.10
N VAL A 12 79.18 -18.61 -48.04
CA VAL A 12 79.51 -17.92 -46.78
C VAL A 12 78.31 -17.09 -46.29
N ALA A 13 77.64 -16.35 -47.18
CA ALA A 13 76.43 -15.59 -46.84
C ALA A 13 75.27 -16.49 -46.39
N ASP A 14 75.05 -17.61 -47.07
CA ASP A 14 74.01 -18.59 -46.71
C ASP A 14 74.34 -19.30 -45.40
N ARG A 15 75.61 -19.60 -45.13
CA ARG A 15 76.04 -20.13 -43.82
C ARG A 15 75.85 -19.11 -42.69
N ALA A 16 76.10 -17.82 -42.95
CA ALA A 16 75.82 -16.75 -41.97
C ALA A 16 74.33 -16.64 -41.66
N ARG A 17 73.46 -16.69 -42.68
CA ARG A 17 71.99 -16.73 -42.52
C ARG A 17 71.50 -17.95 -41.73
N ILE A 18 72.08 -19.13 -41.99
CA ILE A 18 71.73 -20.36 -41.24
C ILE A 18 72.11 -20.23 -39.77
N VAL A 19 73.25 -19.60 -39.45
CA VAL A 19 73.65 -19.32 -38.06
C VAL A 19 72.71 -18.30 -37.41
N ASP A 20 72.43 -17.18 -38.08
CA ASP A 20 71.50 -16.13 -37.62
C ASP A 20 70.11 -16.72 -37.27
N ILE A 21 69.50 -17.46 -38.19
CA ILE A 21 68.22 -18.16 -37.98
C ILE A 21 68.32 -19.17 -36.81
N ALA A 22 69.44 -19.88 -36.65
CA ALA A 22 69.61 -20.80 -35.53
C ALA A 22 69.65 -20.09 -34.17
N THR A 23 70.30 -18.92 -34.07
CA THR A 23 70.21 -18.06 -32.87
C THR A 23 68.77 -17.61 -32.61
N GLN A 24 68.06 -17.11 -33.63
CA GLN A 24 66.68 -16.65 -33.49
C GLN A 24 65.74 -17.78 -33.02
N ILE A 25 65.94 -19.01 -33.47
CA ILE A 25 65.21 -20.19 -32.98
C ILE A 25 65.51 -20.45 -31.50
N ILE A 26 66.78 -20.42 -31.08
CA ILE A 26 67.17 -20.63 -29.67
C ILE A 26 66.59 -19.54 -28.76
N ASP A 27 66.63 -18.28 -29.19
CA ASP A 27 66.07 -17.15 -28.43
C ASP A 27 64.55 -17.24 -28.31
N LEU A 28 63.86 -17.66 -29.37
CA LEU A 28 62.42 -17.97 -29.33
C LEU A 28 62.10 -19.16 -28.42
N GLU A 29 62.90 -20.23 -28.43
CA GLU A 29 62.76 -21.36 -27.50
C GLU A 29 63.02 -20.98 -26.04
N CYS A 30 63.93 -20.03 -25.78
CA CYS A 30 64.14 -19.43 -24.46
C CYS A 30 62.91 -18.61 -24.03
N SER A 31 62.40 -17.73 -24.90
CA SER A 31 61.21 -16.92 -24.64
C SER A 31 59.96 -17.77 -24.38
N ILE A 32 59.73 -18.80 -25.20
CA ILE A 32 58.63 -19.77 -25.03
C ILE A 32 58.73 -20.52 -23.70
N ARG A 33 59.95 -20.82 -23.21
CA ARG A 33 60.14 -21.44 -21.88
C ARG A 33 59.86 -20.46 -20.74
N ALA A 34 60.31 -19.22 -20.84
CA ALA A 34 60.04 -18.19 -19.84
C ALA A 34 58.53 -17.91 -19.69
N LEU A 35 57.84 -17.66 -20.80
CA LEU A 35 56.39 -17.40 -20.83
C LEU A 35 55.56 -18.60 -20.31
N ARG A 36 56.04 -19.85 -20.50
CA ARG A 36 55.39 -21.04 -19.93
C ARG A 36 55.55 -21.12 -18.41
N ALA A 37 56.73 -20.78 -17.87
CA ALA A 37 56.95 -20.76 -16.42
C ALA A 37 56.17 -19.63 -15.74
N GLU A 38 56.12 -18.45 -16.36
CA GLU A 38 55.28 -17.32 -15.90
C GLU A 38 53.79 -17.68 -15.90
N LYS A 39 53.30 -18.30 -16.99
CA LYS A 39 51.92 -18.80 -17.06
C LYS A 39 51.62 -19.82 -15.94
N GLN A 40 52.52 -20.76 -15.66
CA GLN A 40 52.33 -21.74 -14.59
C GLN A 40 52.26 -21.10 -13.19
N LEU A 41 53.03 -20.05 -12.95
CA LEU A 41 52.97 -19.29 -11.69
C LEU A 41 51.61 -18.59 -11.54
N LEU A 42 51.13 -17.93 -12.60
CA LEU A 42 49.82 -17.27 -12.61
C LEU A 42 48.65 -18.26 -12.51
N GLU A 43 48.75 -19.45 -13.08
CA GLU A 43 47.75 -20.52 -12.92
C GLU A 43 47.70 -21.04 -11.47
N ALA A 44 48.84 -21.18 -10.79
CA ALA A 44 48.89 -21.57 -9.38
C ALA A 44 48.39 -20.44 -8.43
N GLU A 45 48.65 -19.17 -8.74
CA GLU A 45 48.07 -18.04 -8.03
C GLU A 45 46.54 -17.98 -8.23
N GLN A 46 46.06 -18.23 -9.45
CA GLN A 46 44.63 -18.32 -9.76
C GLN A 46 43.95 -19.47 -8.98
N GLU A 47 44.57 -20.65 -8.90
CA GLU A 47 44.07 -21.78 -8.11
C GLU A 47 43.98 -21.41 -6.62
N THR A 48 45.04 -20.81 -6.06
CA THR A 48 45.08 -20.32 -4.67
C THR A 48 44.00 -19.25 -4.40
N LEU A 49 43.69 -18.40 -5.36
CA LEU A 49 42.64 -17.38 -5.24
C LEU A 49 41.23 -17.98 -5.32
N HIS A 50 41.01 -19.05 -6.11
CA HIS A 50 39.75 -19.78 -6.12
C HIS A 50 39.52 -20.53 -4.80
N GLU A 51 40.51 -21.25 -4.26
CA GLU A 51 40.40 -21.91 -2.94
C GLU A 51 40.03 -20.90 -1.84
N ARG A 52 40.67 -19.72 -1.85
CA ARG A 52 40.37 -18.63 -0.92
C ARG A 52 38.98 -18.04 -1.11
N LEU A 53 38.39 -18.12 -2.30
CA LEU A 53 37.04 -17.65 -2.58
C LEU A 53 35.99 -18.69 -2.13
N ASP A 54 36.21 -19.97 -2.41
CA ASP A 54 35.32 -21.06 -1.99
C ASP A 54 35.28 -21.22 -0.46
N ALA A 55 36.36 -20.86 0.23
CA ALA A 55 36.39 -20.75 1.69
C ALA A 55 35.39 -19.70 2.25
N TYR A 56 34.99 -18.69 1.47
CA TYR A 56 33.91 -17.76 1.85
C TYR A 56 32.53 -18.39 1.60
N THR A 57 32.16 -19.32 2.48
CA THR A 57 30.81 -19.91 2.47
C THR A 57 29.76 -18.83 2.80
N TYR A 58 29.13 -18.24 1.78
CA TYR A 58 28.06 -17.25 1.92
C TYR A 58 26.89 -17.80 2.75
N PRO A 59 26.67 -17.37 4.03
CA PRO A 59 25.69 -18.03 4.91
C PRO A 59 24.26 -17.90 4.41
N VAL A 60 24.00 -16.85 3.63
CA VAL A 60 22.69 -16.56 3.01
C VAL A 60 22.37 -17.47 1.80
N LEU A 61 23.25 -18.43 1.49
CA LEU A 61 23.02 -19.53 0.54
C LEU A 61 22.91 -20.90 1.24
N THR A 62 23.29 -21.03 2.51
CA THR A 62 23.23 -22.29 3.28
C THR A 62 21.98 -22.42 4.15
N PHE A 63 21.15 -21.38 4.25
CA PHE A 63 19.88 -21.45 4.97
C PHE A 63 18.87 -22.41 4.31
N PRO A 64 18.14 -23.23 5.10
CA PRO A 64 17.05 -24.05 4.58
C PRO A 64 15.95 -23.23 3.88
N PRO A 65 15.25 -23.78 2.87
CA PRO A 65 14.15 -23.12 2.16
C PRO A 65 13.07 -22.53 3.07
N GLU A 66 12.80 -23.15 4.21
CA GLU A 66 11.82 -22.74 5.22
C GLU A 66 12.27 -21.50 6.01
N VAL A 67 13.57 -21.23 6.06
CA VAL A 67 14.15 -20.03 6.68
C VAL A 67 14.17 -18.90 5.64
N VAL A 68 14.65 -19.17 4.42
CA VAL A 68 14.69 -18.20 3.32
C VAL A 68 13.27 -17.71 2.98
N SER A 69 12.29 -18.60 2.89
CA SER A 69 10.88 -18.23 2.66
C SER A 69 10.27 -17.40 3.80
N LYS A 70 10.64 -17.64 5.08
CA LYS A 70 10.24 -16.78 6.20
C LYS A 70 10.86 -15.38 6.11
N ILE A 71 12.13 -15.28 5.71
CA ILE A 71 12.81 -13.99 5.46
C ILE A 71 12.10 -13.26 4.32
N PHE A 72 11.82 -13.94 3.21
CA PHE A 72 11.11 -13.38 2.06
C PHE A 72 9.71 -12.87 2.43
N VAL A 73 8.94 -13.61 3.25
CA VAL A 73 7.61 -13.16 3.72
C VAL A 73 7.70 -11.94 4.64
N ARG A 74 8.81 -11.74 5.36
CA ARG A 74 9.06 -10.55 6.20
C ARG A 74 9.64 -9.36 5.42
N PHE A 75 10.20 -9.58 4.23
CA PHE A 75 10.70 -8.53 3.33
C PHE A 75 9.56 -7.82 2.55
N LEU A 76 8.41 -8.48 2.39
CA LEU A 76 7.23 -7.84 1.80
C LEU A 76 6.47 -6.97 2.83
N PRO A 77 5.64 -6.01 2.40
CA PRO A 77 4.75 -5.29 3.30
C PRO A 77 3.85 -6.23 4.11
N ALA A 78 3.61 -5.89 5.37
CA ALA A 78 2.80 -6.72 6.27
C ALA A 78 1.37 -6.90 5.73
N TYR A 79 1.01 -8.16 5.43
CA TYR A 79 -0.33 -8.55 4.97
C TYR A 79 -1.42 -8.02 5.95
N PRO A 80 -2.51 -7.40 5.45
CA PRO A 80 -3.00 -7.47 4.08
C PRO A 80 -2.49 -6.41 3.09
N LYS A 81 -1.53 -5.56 3.47
CA LYS A 81 -0.95 -4.55 2.57
C LYS A 81 -0.43 -5.19 1.28
N ARG A 82 -0.71 -4.57 0.12
CA ARG A 82 -0.22 -5.03 -1.19
C ARG A 82 1.30 -4.89 -1.27
N ALA A 83 1.98 -5.97 -1.66
CA ALA A 83 3.36 -5.88 -2.13
C ALA A 83 3.42 -5.22 -3.52
N PRO A 84 4.36 -4.30 -3.79
CA PRO A 84 4.52 -3.73 -5.12
C PRO A 84 4.89 -4.83 -6.13
N GLN A 85 4.33 -4.77 -7.34
CA GLN A 85 4.60 -5.78 -8.36
C GLN A 85 6.08 -5.81 -8.78
N LYS A 86 6.75 -4.65 -8.80
CA LYS A 86 8.12 -4.43 -9.31
C LYS A 86 8.87 -3.49 -8.36
N GLY A 87 10.21 -3.59 -8.32
CA GLY A 87 11.06 -2.73 -7.50
C GLY A 87 11.32 -3.27 -6.08
N LEU A 88 11.70 -2.40 -5.16
CA LEU A 88 11.94 -2.76 -3.76
C LEU A 88 10.67 -3.37 -3.13
N LEU A 89 10.83 -4.33 -2.22
CA LEU A 89 9.74 -5.08 -1.58
C LEU A 89 8.84 -5.90 -2.53
N SER A 90 9.28 -6.19 -3.78
CA SER A 90 8.56 -7.06 -4.72
C SER A 90 8.87 -8.56 -4.56
N PRO A 91 7.86 -9.45 -4.66
CA PRO A 91 8.07 -10.90 -4.79
C PRO A 91 8.89 -11.32 -6.00
N ILE A 92 8.82 -10.55 -7.10
CA ILE A 92 9.51 -10.86 -8.36
C ILE A 92 11.02 -10.61 -8.20
N THR A 93 11.40 -9.51 -7.55
CA THR A 93 12.80 -9.13 -7.34
C THR A 93 13.56 -10.14 -6.49
N LEU A 94 12.89 -10.78 -5.51
CA LEU A 94 13.46 -11.90 -4.75
C LEU A 94 13.86 -13.09 -5.65
N GLY A 95 13.11 -13.34 -6.73
CA GLY A 95 13.38 -14.39 -7.72
C GLY A 95 14.34 -13.99 -8.85
N GLN A 96 14.85 -12.76 -8.85
CA GLN A 96 15.85 -12.30 -9.84
C GLN A 96 17.30 -12.61 -9.40
N ILE A 97 17.53 -12.83 -8.10
CA ILE A 97 18.88 -12.87 -7.50
C ILE A 97 19.70 -14.10 -7.92
N CYS A 98 19.14 -15.31 -7.81
CA CYS A 98 19.77 -16.56 -8.27
C CYS A 98 18.70 -17.66 -8.45
N GLN A 99 19.06 -18.79 -9.07
CA GLN A 99 18.13 -19.89 -9.32
C GLN A 99 17.47 -20.43 -8.03
N LEU A 100 18.26 -20.78 -7.01
CA LEU A 100 17.75 -21.28 -5.73
C LEU A 100 16.74 -20.31 -5.09
N ARG A 101 17.02 -19.00 -5.12
CA ARG A 101 16.10 -17.98 -4.60
C ARG A 101 14.84 -17.83 -5.44
N ARG A 102 14.92 -18.03 -6.76
CA ARG A 102 13.75 -18.06 -7.66
C ARG A 102 12.85 -19.25 -7.35
N GLU A 103 13.43 -20.43 -7.16
CA GLU A 103 12.70 -21.65 -6.80
C GLU A 103 12.01 -21.49 -5.44
N ILE A 104 12.70 -20.99 -4.41
CA ILE A 104 12.13 -20.70 -3.09
C ILE A 104 11.02 -19.63 -3.18
N ALA A 105 11.25 -18.53 -3.91
CA ALA A 105 10.25 -17.46 -4.06
C ALA A 105 9.00 -17.95 -4.81
N PHE A 106 9.16 -18.71 -5.89
CA PHE A 106 8.04 -19.19 -6.71
C PHE A 106 7.27 -20.32 -6.03
N SER A 107 7.92 -21.13 -5.19
CA SER A 107 7.29 -22.18 -4.37
C SER A 107 6.70 -21.70 -3.04
N THR A 108 6.88 -20.43 -2.64
CA THR A 108 6.33 -19.87 -1.40
C THR A 108 5.01 -19.12 -1.65
N PRO A 109 3.82 -19.71 -1.41
CA PRO A 109 2.55 -19.14 -1.87
C PRO A 109 2.16 -17.84 -1.14
N LYS A 110 2.69 -17.66 0.08
CA LYS A 110 2.47 -16.47 0.92
C LYS A 110 3.06 -15.18 0.35
N LEU A 111 3.94 -15.26 -0.66
CA LEU A 111 4.48 -14.09 -1.38
C LEU A 111 3.53 -13.60 -2.49
N TRP A 112 2.66 -14.48 -3.00
CA TRP A 112 1.82 -14.22 -4.19
C TRP A 112 0.35 -13.94 -3.85
N ARG A 113 0.01 -13.96 -2.56
CA ARG A 113 -1.37 -13.78 -2.06
C ARG A 113 -1.85 -12.31 -1.96
N THR A 114 -1.06 -11.36 -2.46
CA THR A 114 -1.45 -9.94 -2.57
C THR A 114 -1.18 -9.44 -3.97
N PHE A 115 -2.19 -8.89 -4.63
CA PHE A 115 -2.02 -8.20 -5.91
C PHE A 115 -3.05 -7.08 -6.04
N GLY A 116 -2.75 -6.13 -6.92
CA GLY A 116 -3.64 -5.02 -7.24
C GLY A 116 -3.61 -4.74 -8.72
N ILE A 117 -4.75 -4.34 -9.27
CA ILE A 117 -5.06 -4.28 -10.69
C ILE A 117 -5.80 -2.97 -10.95
N PHE A 118 -5.21 -2.15 -11.81
CA PHE A 118 -5.54 -0.74 -12.01
C PHE A 118 -5.81 -0.54 -13.49
N LEU A 119 -7.07 -0.41 -13.87
CA LEU A 119 -7.54 -0.39 -15.26
C LEU A 119 -8.36 0.87 -15.48
N ARG A 120 -7.64 1.98 -15.65
CA ARG A 120 -8.16 3.34 -15.82
C ARG A 120 -7.97 3.83 -17.27
N GLY A 121 -8.87 4.68 -17.74
CA GLY A 121 -8.79 5.42 -19.01
C GLY A 121 -10.09 6.21 -19.23
N ALA A 122 -10.13 7.26 -20.05
CA ALA A 122 -9.04 7.89 -20.79
C ALA A 122 -8.53 9.19 -20.12
N ASN A 123 -7.29 9.58 -20.44
CA ASN A 123 -6.56 10.83 -20.10
C ASN A 123 -5.66 10.93 -18.84
N GLY A 124 -5.85 10.36 -17.64
CA GLY A 124 -6.87 9.47 -17.08
C GLY A 124 -6.48 8.00 -17.03
N GLU A 125 -5.26 7.63 -17.45
CA GLU A 125 -4.97 6.26 -17.93
C GLU A 125 -4.07 5.43 -17.03
N VAL A 126 -4.37 4.13 -16.96
CA VAL A 126 -3.41 3.06 -16.66
C VAL A 126 -3.51 2.02 -17.77
N LEU A 127 -2.73 2.20 -18.82
CA LEU A 127 -2.61 1.27 -19.95
C LEU A 127 -1.39 0.37 -19.83
N LYS A 128 -1.60 -0.94 -19.61
CA LYS A 128 -0.72 -2.03 -20.11
C LYS A 128 -1.35 -3.43 -20.04
N ASP A 129 -2.61 -3.53 -20.46
CA ASP A 129 -3.53 -4.69 -20.38
C ASP A 129 -2.93 -6.09 -20.61
N ARG A 130 -1.89 -6.24 -21.44
CA ARG A 130 -1.28 -7.56 -21.76
C ARG A 130 -0.11 -7.97 -20.87
N VAL A 131 0.51 -7.04 -20.15
CA VAL A 131 1.62 -7.37 -19.23
C VAL A 131 1.04 -7.87 -17.91
N ASP A 132 -0.01 -7.23 -17.41
CA ASP A 132 -0.48 -7.47 -16.05
C ASP A 132 -1.31 -8.75 -15.93
N GLN A 133 -2.10 -9.13 -16.96
CA GLN A 133 -2.83 -10.41 -16.96
C GLN A 133 -1.93 -11.61 -16.68
N VAL A 134 -0.80 -11.75 -17.40
CA VAL A 134 0.13 -12.88 -17.23
C VAL A 134 0.77 -12.88 -15.83
N HIS A 135 1.02 -11.71 -15.25
CA HIS A 135 1.54 -11.60 -13.89
C HIS A 135 0.48 -11.93 -12.82
N VAL A 136 -0.77 -11.56 -13.05
CA VAL A 136 -1.92 -11.88 -12.19
C VAL A 136 -2.23 -13.36 -12.22
N GLU A 137 -2.32 -13.99 -13.39
CA GLU A 137 -2.48 -15.44 -13.56
C GLU A 137 -1.35 -16.22 -12.88
N ALA A 138 -0.09 -15.79 -13.08
CA ALA A 138 1.06 -16.40 -12.42
C ALA A 138 1.04 -16.22 -10.88
N ALA A 139 0.57 -15.08 -10.36
CA ALA A 139 0.41 -14.86 -8.93
C ALA A 139 -0.74 -15.70 -8.35
N LEU A 140 -1.89 -15.74 -9.03
CA LEU A 140 -3.05 -16.58 -8.68
C LEU A 140 -2.65 -18.05 -8.59
N GLY A 141 -1.95 -18.58 -9.60
CA GLY A 141 -1.41 -19.94 -9.60
C GLY A 141 -0.43 -20.20 -8.45
N ARG A 142 0.61 -19.37 -8.31
CA ARG A 142 1.63 -19.53 -7.25
C ARG A 142 1.05 -19.35 -5.84
N SER A 143 -0.02 -18.58 -5.67
CA SER A 143 -0.68 -18.39 -4.37
C SER A 143 -1.44 -19.64 -3.87
N GLY A 144 -1.66 -20.65 -4.73
CA GLY A 144 -2.20 -21.96 -4.37
C GLY A 144 -3.58 -21.87 -3.70
N SER A 145 -3.67 -22.29 -2.44
CA SER A 145 -4.88 -22.20 -1.62
C SER A 145 -4.89 -21.03 -0.63
N CYS A 146 -3.90 -20.14 -0.65
CA CYS A 146 -3.81 -19.05 0.34
C CYS A 146 -5.01 -18.09 0.26
N PRO A 147 -5.49 -17.54 1.38
CA PRO A 147 -6.43 -16.42 1.38
C PRO A 147 -5.80 -15.17 0.76
N LEU A 148 -6.54 -14.49 -0.10
CA LEU A 148 -6.06 -13.39 -0.95
C LEU A 148 -6.38 -12.01 -0.36
N SER A 149 -5.48 -11.05 -0.59
CA SER A 149 -5.76 -9.61 -0.51
C SER A 149 -5.75 -9.06 -1.93
N VAL A 150 -6.87 -8.47 -2.36
CA VAL A 150 -7.06 -7.99 -3.75
C VAL A 150 -7.44 -6.52 -3.73
N GLU A 151 -6.80 -5.73 -4.58
CA GLU A 151 -7.11 -4.31 -4.81
C GLU A 151 -7.54 -4.15 -6.28
N LEU A 152 -8.84 -3.94 -6.51
CA LEU A 152 -9.43 -3.73 -7.83
C LEU A 152 -9.81 -2.26 -8.00
N ASP A 153 -9.25 -1.63 -9.02
CA ASP A 153 -9.51 -0.24 -9.39
C ASP A 153 -9.83 -0.21 -10.90
N TYR A 154 -11.12 -0.17 -11.23
CA TYR A 154 -11.64 -0.49 -12.57
C TYR A 154 -12.58 0.60 -13.05
N VAL A 155 -12.22 1.26 -14.16
CA VAL A 155 -12.94 2.45 -14.68
C VAL A 155 -13.31 2.25 -16.14
N ARG A 156 -13.74 1.04 -16.53
CA ARG A 156 -14.23 0.71 -17.86
C ARG A 156 -15.65 0.14 -17.78
N ASP A 157 -16.49 0.48 -18.75
CA ASP A 157 -17.85 -0.05 -18.88
C ASP A 157 -17.87 -1.53 -19.30
N GLU A 158 -16.85 -1.98 -20.05
CA GLU A 158 -16.71 -3.37 -20.49
C GLU A 158 -15.97 -4.24 -19.46
N ILE A 159 -16.56 -5.39 -19.11
CA ILE A 159 -15.94 -6.42 -18.26
C ILE A 159 -14.86 -7.18 -19.06
N SER A 160 -13.60 -7.07 -18.62
CA SER A 160 -12.47 -7.72 -19.30
C SER A 160 -12.32 -9.20 -18.93
N PRO A 161 -11.74 -10.06 -19.80
CA PRO A 161 -11.44 -11.45 -19.46
C PRO A 161 -10.52 -11.63 -18.23
N LEU A 162 -9.71 -10.61 -17.93
CA LEU A 162 -8.90 -10.53 -16.71
C LEU A 162 -9.81 -10.43 -15.47
N PHE A 163 -10.84 -9.58 -15.49
CA PHE A 163 -11.83 -9.45 -14.41
C PHE A 163 -12.48 -10.79 -14.07
N GLU A 164 -13.01 -11.50 -15.08
CA GLU A 164 -13.57 -12.85 -14.92
C GLU A 164 -12.59 -13.84 -14.29
N THR A 165 -11.34 -13.83 -14.74
CA THR A 165 -10.26 -14.68 -14.22
C THR A 165 -9.99 -14.43 -12.73
N ILE A 166 -10.11 -13.19 -12.27
CA ILE A 166 -9.95 -12.81 -10.85
C ILE A 166 -11.21 -13.20 -10.05
N MET A 167 -12.40 -12.93 -10.60
CA MET A 167 -13.72 -13.24 -10.03
C MET A 167 -13.96 -14.74 -9.83
N ALA A 168 -13.35 -15.59 -10.67
CA ALA A 168 -13.32 -17.04 -10.48
C ALA A 168 -12.65 -17.48 -9.15
N HIS A 169 -11.80 -16.63 -8.56
CA HIS A 169 -11.12 -16.89 -7.30
C HIS A 169 -11.75 -16.17 -6.09
N ARG A 170 -12.93 -15.55 -6.23
CA ARG A 170 -13.56 -14.75 -5.16
C ARG A 170 -13.81 -15.48 -3.83
N THR A 171 -13.98 -16.79 -3.89
CA THR A 171 -14.12 -17.65 -2.69
C THR A 171 -12.88 -17.65 -1.79
N ARG A 172 -11.72 -17.25 -2.31
CA ARG A 172 -10.45 -17.14 -1.58
C ARG A 172 -10.17 -15.75 -1.01
N TRP A 173 -10.96 -14.73 -1.34
CA TRP A 173 -10.67 -13.35 -0.94
C TRP A 173 -10.94 -13.17 0.57
N GLN A 174 -9.93 -12.68 1.29
CA GLN A 174 -10.02 -12.34 2.71
C GLN A 174 -10.06 -10.83 2.94
N HIS A 175 -9.43 -10.08 2.05
CA HIS A 175 -9.42 -8.63 2.05
C HIS A 175 -9.66 -8.15 0.63
N LEU A 176 -10.64 -7.27 0.45
CA LEU A 176 -10.96 -6.64 -0.84
C LEU A 176 -10.91 -5.12 -0.68
N LYS A 177 -10.20 -4.46 -1.59
CA LYS A 177 -10.45 -3.06 -1.94
C LYS A 177 -11.09 -3.04 -3.33
N LEU A 178 -12.19 -2.32 -3.50
CA LEU A 178 -12.98 -2.30 -4.73
C LEU A 178 -13.45 -0.89 -5.08
N PHE A 179 -12.86 -0.32 -6.13
CA PHE A 179 -13.20 0.99 -6.67
C PHE A 179 -13.74 0.77 -8.10
N VAL A 180 -15.06 0.86 -8.27
CA VAL A 180 -15.75 0.63 -9.56
C VAL A 180 -16.97 1.55 -9.74
N PRO A 181 -17.37 1.87 -11.00
CA PRO A 181 -18.65 2.47 -11.32
C PRO A 181 -19.84 1.69 -10.77
N MET A 182 -20.95 2.38 -10.46
CA MET A 182 -22.16 1.80 -9.87
C MET A 182 -22.73 0.61 -10.68
N HIS A 183 -22.72 0.70 -12.01
CA HIS A 183 -23.22 -0.38 -12.90
C HIS A 183 -22.43 -1.71 -12.73
N ASN A 184 -21.16 -1.65 -12.31
CA ASN A 184 -20.28 -2.82 -12.22
C ASN A 184 -20.49 -3.66 -10.94
N PHE A 185 -21.24 -3.19 -9.94
CA PHE A 185 -21.47 -3.96 -8.71
C PHE A 185 -22.30 -5.25 -8.96
N ALA A 186 -23.23 -5.23 -9.92
CA ALA A 186 -24.00 -6.42 -10.29
C ALA A 186 -23.14 -7.57 -10.84
N ALA A 187 -22.05 -7.24 -11.55
CA ALA A 187 -21.06 -8.22 -12.03
C ALA A 187 -20.22 -8.86 -10.91
N ILE A 188 -20.30 -8.31 -9.69
CA ILE A 188 -19.52 -8.74 -8.53
C ILE A 188 -20.31 -9.71 -7.63
N ASP A 189 -21.60 -9.91 -7.90
CA ASP A 189 -22.48 -10.76 -7.08
C ASP A 189 -21.99 -12.21 -6.94
N GLY A 190 -22.06 -12.74 -5.71
CA GLY A 190 -21.76 -14.13 -5.39
C GLY A 190 -21.24 -14.34 -3.97
N PRO A 191 -20.81 -15.57 -3.64
CA PRO A 191 -20.39 -15.92 -2.29
C PRO A 191 -18.95 -15.49 -2.00
N PHE A 192 -18.75 -14.71 -0.93
CA PHE A 192 -17.44 -14.29 -0.40
C PHE A 192 -17.16 -14.91 0.99
N PRO A 193 -17.07 -16.25 1.11
CA PRO A 193 -17.05 -16.96 2.41
C PRO A 193 -15.86 -16.64 3.32
N LEU A 194 -14.73 -16.16 2.76
CA LEU A 194 -13.54 -15.81 3.53
C LEU A 194 -13.36 -14.31 3.79
N LEU A 195 -14.19 -13.44 3.18
CA LEU A 195 -14.01 -12.00 3.20
C LEU A 195 -14.20 -11.44 4.61
N ARG A 196 -13.19 -10.72 5.12
CA ARG A 196 -13.17 -10.12 6.47
C ARG A 196 -13.17 -8.60 6.47
N THR A 197 -12.54 -8.00 5.46
CA THR A 197 -12.48 -6.55 5.31
C THR A 197 -12.82 -6.14 3.88
N LEU A 198 -13.73 -5.18 3.73
CA LEU A 198 -14.04 -4.50 2.48
C LEU A 198 -13.65 -3.02 2.61
N THR A 199 -12.91 -2.49 1.64
CA THR A 199 -12.88 -1.06 1.35
C THR A 199 -13.53 -0.88 -0.01
N THR A 200 -14.43 0.07 -0.15
CA THR A 200 -15.07 0.32 -1.44
C THR A 200 -15.52 1.77 -1.58
N THR A 201 -15.78 2.17 -2.80
CA THR A 201 -16.50 3.39 -3.11
C THR A 201 -17.26 3.19 -4.41
N ALA A 202 -18.36 3.91 -4.57
CA ALA A 202 -19.23 3.83 -5.73
C ALA A 202 -19.36 5.22 -6.35
N TRP A 203 -19.39 5.28 -7.68
CA TRP A 203 -19.61 6.52 -8.41
C TRP A 203 -20.37 6.27 -9.69
N ILE A 204 -21.07 7.31 -10.15
CA ILE A 204 -21.67 7.39 -11.47
C ILE A 204 -20.55 7.74 -12.46
N LEU A 205 -20.38 6.96 -13.52
CA LEU A 205 -19.46 7.23 -14.63
C LEU A 205 -20.19 7.89 -15.80
N ASN A 206 -21.41 7.43 -16.11
CA ASN A 206 -22.28 7.95 -17.17
C ASN A 206 -23.63 8.39 -16.61
N ALA A 207 -24.25 9.42 -17.20
CA ALA A 207 -25.56 9.91 -16.73
C ALA A 207 -26.70 8.87 -16.83
N ASP A 208 -26.53 7.86 -17.69
CA ASP A 208 -27.46 6.74 -17.89
C ASP A 208 -27.14 5.50 -17.01
N ASP A 209 -26.21 5.62 -16.04
CA ASP A 209 -25.90 4.54 -15.08
C ASP A 209 -27.08 4.29 -14.12
N GLU A 210 -28.05 3.48 -14.54
CA GLU A 210 -29.12 3.01 -13.65
C GLU A 210 -28.52 2.29 -12.42
N THR A 211 -29.03 2.63 -11.22
CA THR A 211 -28.59 2.05 -9.95
C THR A 211 -29.09 0.61 -9.78
N GLN A 212 -28.43 -0.32 -10.47
CA GLN A 212 -28.68 -1.75 -10.35
C GLN A 212 -28.41 -2.21 -8.90
N ARG A 213 -29.45 -2.75 -8.25
CA ARG A 213 -29.35 -3.27 -6.87
C ARG A 213 -28.56 -4.58 -6.85
N SER A 214 -27.26 -4.47 -6.57
CA SER A 214 -26.40 -5.61 -6.22
C SER A 214 -26.70 -6.12 -4.80
N THR A 215 -26.34 -7.38 -4.52
CA THR A 215 -26.32 -7.93 -3.16
C THR A 215 -24.96 -8.53 -2.78
N ALA A 216 -23.91 -8.25 -3.55
CA ALA A 216 -22.64 -8.96 -3.57
C ALA A 216 -22.08 -9.34 -2.19
N PHE A 217 -21.98 -8.37 -1.28
CA PHE A 217 -21.31 -8.59 0.01
C PHE A 217 -22.25 -9.10 1.12
N ARG A 218 -23.57 -9.17 0.88
CA ARG A 218 -24.58 -9.61 1.85
C ARG A 218 -24.36 -11.07 2.26
N ALA A 219 -23.82 -11.89 1.35
CA ALA A 219 -23.44 -13.29 1.55
C ALA A 219 -22.01 -13.49 2.09
N SER A 220 -21.47 -12.54 2.88
CA SER A 220 -20.11 -12.57 3.44
C SER A 220 -20.10 -12.85 4.96
N PRO A 221 -20.23 -14.10 5.43
CA PRO A 221 -20.43 -14.43 6.86
C PRO A 221 -19.25 -14.09 7.79
N LEU A 222 -18.08 -13.75 7.23
CA LEU A 222 -16.90 -13.33 7.99
C LEU A 222 -16.58 -11.84 7.88
N LEU A 223 -17.39 -11.05 7.16
CA LEU A 223 -17.15 -9.62 6.94
C LEU A 223 -17.41 -8.84 8.22
N ARG A 224 -16.35 -8.31 8.83
CA ARG A 224 -16.39 -7.62 10.13
C ARG A 224 -15.91 -6.17 10.09
N ARG A 225 -15.24 -5.75 9.01
CA ARG A 225 -14.74 -4.39 8.82
C ARG A 225 -15.13 -3.86 7.44
N VAL A 226 -15.74 -2.69 7.38
CA VAL A 226 -16.11 -2.02 6.12
C VAL A 226 -15.59 -0.59 6.15
N ALA A 227 -15.02 -0.14 5.02
CA ALA A 227 -14.67 1.25 4.75
C ALA A 227 -15.35 1.69 3.45
N ILE A 228 -16.03 2.84 3.49
CA ILE A 228 -16.73 3.45 2.35
C ILE A 228 -16.18 4.87 2.15
N GLU A 229 -15.57 5.15 1.00
CA GLU A 229 -14.92 6.45 0.74
C GLU A 229 -15.87 7.52 0.18
N GLN A 230 -17.02 7.12 -0.36
CA GLN A 230 -18.17 7.97 -0.66
C GLN A 230 -19.43 7.11 -0.49
N TYR A 231 -20.34 7.53 0.39
CA TYR A 231 -21.55 6.76 0.69
C TYR A 231 -22.68 7.02 -0.30
N GLU A 232 -23.17 5.93 -0.90
CA GLU A 232 -24.32 5.89 -1.80
C GLU A 232 -25.36 4.86 -1.32
N GLU A 233 -26.63 5.07 -1.60
CA GLU A 233 -27.72 4.28 -0.99
C GLU A 233 -27.70 2.79 -1.37
N ILE A 234 -27.06 2.42 -2.49
CA ILE A 234 -26.86 1.02 -2.90
C ILE A 234 -26.14 0.17 -1.84
N PHE A 235 -25.32 0.78 -0.96
CA PHE A 235 -24.64 0.06 0.11
C PHE A 235 -25.60 -0.48 1.17
N HIS A 236 -26.82 0.07 1.28
CA HIS A 236 -27.82 -0.36 2.26
C HIS A 236 -28.20 -1.84 2.10
N ASP A 237 -28.52 -2.26 0.88
CA ASP A 237 -28.91 -3.65 0.57
C ASP A 237 -27.70 -4.59 0.34
N MET A 238 -26.54 -4.05 -0.03
CA MET A 238 -25.32 -4.83 -0.32
C MET A 238 -24.58 -5.35 0.93
N LEU A 239 -24.73 -4.73 2.09
CA LEU A 239 -23.84 -4.97 3.24
C LEU A 239 -24.52 -5.73 4.40
N PRO A 240 -23.82 -6.69 5.06
CA PRO A 240 -24.34 -7.42 6.21
C PRO A 240 -24.12 -6.61 7.50
N TRP A 241 -24.81 -5.46 7.63
CA TRP A 241 -24.60 -4.44 8.68
C TRP A 241 -24.55 -5.02 10.11
N SER A 242 -25.46 -5.91 10.46
CA SER A 242 -25.64 -6.43 11.84
C SER A 242 -24.49 -7.27 12.39
N GLN A 243 -23.54 -7.69 11.54
CA GLN A 243 -22.31 -8.39 11.96
C GLN A 243 -21.06 -7.50 11.90
N LEU A 244 -21.15 -6.25 11.44
CA LEU A 244 -20.01 -5.34 11.36
C LEU A 244 -19.55 -4.90 12.76
N THR A 245 -18.23 -4.75 12.91
CA THR A 245 -17.56 -4.38 14.18
C THR A 245 -16.67 -3.15 14.04
N VAL A 246 -16.25 -2.85 12.81
CA VAL A 246 -15.48 -1.66 12.44
C VAL A 246 -16.12 -1.08 11.20
N LEU A 247 -16.51 0.18 11.24
CA LEU A 247 -17.15 0.89 10.14
C LEU A 247 -16.47 2.25 9.94
N LEU A 248 -16.03 2.51 8.73
CA LEU A 248 -15.52 3.82 8.30
C LEU A 248 -16.38 4.30 7.13
N ILE A 249 -16.96 5.50 7.21
CA ILE A 249 -17.76 6.08 6.12
C ILE A 249 -17.40 7.55 5.93
N GLN A 250 -17.25 7.96 4.68
CA GLN A 250 -17.12 9.35 4.25
C GLN A 250 -18.30 9.75 3.35
N GLY A 251 -18.67 11.04 3.34
CA GLY A 251 -19.73 11.60 2.50
C GLY A 251 -21.17 11.40 3.00
N ILE A 252 -21.38 10.82 4.18
CA ILE A 252 -22.71 10.40 4.65
C ILE A 252 -23.60 11.55 5.18
N GLN A 253 -24.92 11.46 4.99
CA GLN A 253 -25.93 12.39 5.54
C GLN A 253 -26.42 11.95 6.93
N ILE A 254 -27.12 12.82 7.70
CA ILE A 254 -27.60 12.46 9.05
C ILE A 254 -28.57 11.26 8.99
N LYS A 255 -29.64 11.34 8.19
CA LYS A 255 -30.70 10.32 8.15
C LYS A 255 -30.16 8.94 7.71
N GLN A 256 -29.25 8.94 6.75
CA GLN A 256 -28.53 7.73 6.30
C GLN A 256 -27.64 7.16 7.41
N CYS A 257 -26.87 8.00 8.11
CA CYS A 257 -25.99 7.60 9.21
C CYS A 257 -26.75 6.90 10.33
N ILE A 258 -27.86 7.49 10.79
CA ILE A 258 -28.69 6.92 11.86
C ILE A 258 -29.27 5.55 11.43
N THR A 259 -29.77 5.47 10.20
CA THR A 259 -30.32 4.24 9.62
C THR A 259 -29.27 3.12 9.57
N ILE A 260 -28.06 3.43 9.11
CA ILE A 260 -26.93 2.47 9.08
C ILE A 260 -26.52 2.03 10.47
N LEU A 261 -26.37 2.98 11.40
CA LEU A 261 -25.97 2.69 12.77
C LEU A 261 -26.99 1.77 13.45
N ALA A 262 -28.29 2.04 13.32
CA ALA A 262 -29.37 1.19 13.85
C ALA A 262 -29.34 -0.25 13.29
N LEU A 263 -28.86 -0.45 12.05
CA LEU A 263 -28.63 -1.78 11.48
C LEU A 263 -27.33 -2.45 11.96
N ALA A 264 -26.34 -1.66 12.39
CA ALA A 264 -24.99 -2.11 12.78
C ALA A 264 -24.82 -2.28 14.30
N SER A 265 -25.73 -3.01 14.95
CA SER A 265 -25.79 -3.14 16.41
C SER A 265 -24.57 -3.77 17.10
N LEU A 266 -23.68 -4.45 16.37
CA LEU A 266 -22.42 -5.00 16.89
C LEU A 266 -21.19 -4.08 16.66
N LEU A 267 -21.41 -2.82 16.28
CA LEU A 267 -20.35 -1.87 15.95
C LEU A 267 -19.53 -1.48 17.19
N VAL A 268 -18.20 -1.66 17.12
CA VAL A 268 -17.26 -1.36 18.20
C VAL A 268 -16.41 -0.11 17.90
N TYR A 269 -16.06 0.09 16.62
CA TYR A 269 -15.32 1.26 16.13
C TYR A 269 -16.08 1.91 14.96
N GLY A 270 -16.47 3.18 15.12
CA GLY A 270 -17.05 4.01 14.05
C GLY A 270 -16.15 5.20 13.69
N ASP A 271 -15.96 5.46 12.40
CA ASP A 271 -15.27 6.65 11.88
C ASP A 271 -16.12 7.28 10.76
N LEU A 272 -16.80 8.37 11.08
CA LEU A 272 -17.90 8.92 10.30
C LEU A 272 -17.57 10.37 9.92
N THR A 273 -17.39 10.61 8.62
CA THR A 273 -17.17 11.93 8.04
C THR A 273 -18.37 12.31 7.19
N PHE A 274 -19.07 13.36 7.58
CA PHE A 274 -20.35 13.73 6.96
C PHE A 274 -20.16 14.59 5.71
N SER A 275 -21.10 14.54 4.78
CA SER A 275 -21.16 15.47 3.64
C SER A 275 -21.59 16.88 4.08
N ARG A 276 -21.45 17.85 3.16
CA ARG A 276 -22.00 19.19 3.35
C ARG A 276 -23.53 19.10 3.28
N ARG A 277 -24.23 19.74 4.22
CA ARG A 277 -25.70 19.69 4.42
C ARG A 277 -26.48 19.59 3.12
N GLY A 278 -27.29 18.55 2.98
CA GLY A 278 -28.10 18.29 1.78
C GLY A 278 -29.51 18.86 1.88
N GLU A 279 -30.20 18.89 0.73
CA GLU A 279 -31.65 19.16 0.65
C GLU A 279 -32.43 17.92 1.15
N GLY A 280 -32.40 17.69 2.46
CA GLY A 280 -33.01 16.52 3.10
C GLY A 280 -32.80 16.41 4.61
N ASP A 281 -31.81 17.12 5.17
CA ASP A 281 -31.54 17.23 6.61
C ASP A 281 -32.59 18.14 7.31
N THR A 282 -33.82 17.65 7.40
CA THR A 282 -34.92 18.14 8.27
C THR A 282 -35.01 17.31 9.54
N GLU A 283 -35.33 17.94 10.67
CA GLU A 283 -35.34 17.31 12.00
C GLU A 283 -36.57 16.42 12.23
N ASP A 284 -37.67 16.63 11.49
CA ASP A 284 -38.98 16.00 11.74
C ASP A 284 -39.03 14.46 11.54
N ASP A 285 -38.10 13.87 10.77
CA ASP A 285 -38.03 12.41 10.55
C ASP A 285 -37.04 11.69 11.49
N MET A 286 -36.42 12.40 12.43
CA MET A 286 -35.37 11.85 13.29
C MET A 286 -35.95 10.85 14.31
N PRO A 287 -35.42 9.61 14.43
CA PRO A 287 -35.84 8.70 15.48
C PRO A 287 -35.41 9.24 16.85
N SER A 288 -36.27 9.07 17.84
CA SER A 288 -36.14 9.75 19.15
C SER A 288 -34.92 9.36 19.97
N HIS A 289 -34.35 8.16 19.75
CA HIS A 289 -33.17 7.66 20.47
C HIS A 289 -32.55 6.46 19.77
N VAL A 290 -31.23 6.32 19.78
CA VAL A 290 -30.54 5.07 19.37
C VAL A 290 -29.35 4.76 20.29
N GLU A 291 -29.36 3.58 20.91
CA GLU A 291 -28.31 3.10 21.84
C GLU A 291 -27.29 2.19 21.14
N PHE A 292 -26.01 2.37 21.46
CA PHE A 292 -24.90 1.56 20.95
C PHE A 292 -24.09 0.92 22.09
N ALA A 293 -24.70 -0.07 22.74
CA ALA A 293 -24.16 -0.80 23.89
C ALA A 293 -22.78 -1.48 23.70
N HIS A 294 -22.24 -1.49 22.48
CA HIS A 294 -20.95 -2.11 22.14
C HIS A 294 -19.91 -1.13 21.54
N MET A 295 -20.30 0.13 21.30
CA MET A 295 -19.41 1.11 20.66
C MET A 295 -18.38 1.63 21.68
N LYS A 296 -17.12 1.25 21.48
CA LYS A 296 -15.98 1.64 22.32
C LYS A 296 -15.22 2.84 21.77
N HIS A 297 -15.23 3.01 20.45
CA HIS A 297 -14.48 4.04 19.77
C HIS A 297 -15.37 4.72 18.74
N LEU A 298 -15.54 6.03 18.87
CA LEU A 298 -16.29 6.83 17.90
C LEU A 298 -15.46 8.02 17.46
N LYS A 299 -15.38 8.22 16.15
CA LYS A 299 -14.75 9.35 15.50
C LYS A 299 -15.77 10.05 14.60
N LEU A 300 -16.08 11.30 14.90
CA LEU A 300 -17.02 12.14 14.17
C LEU A 300 -16.29 13.34 13.58
N ARG A 301 -16.45 13.54 12.27
CA ARG A 301 -15.88 14.67 11.54
C ARG A 301 -16.95 15.42 10.76
N GLY A 302 -17.01 16.74 10.90
CA GLY A 302 -18.07 17.52 10.26
C GLY A 302 -18.24 18.95 10.78
N LEU A 303 -19.49 19.43 10.73
CA LEU A 303 -19.86 20.84 10.85
C LEU A 303 -20.92 21.08 11.93
N PRO A 304 -21.06 22.29 12.49
CA PRO A 304 -21.82 22.55 13.73
C PRO A 304 -23.30 22.11 13.73
N TRP A 305 -23.93 22.07 12.55
CA TRP A 305 -25.33 21.63 12.39
C TRP A 305 -25.58 20.16 12.74
N LEU A 306 -24.53 19.35 12.87
CA LEU A 306 -24.61 17.95 13.31
C LEU A 306 -24.84 17.79 14.82
N GLY A 307 -24.86 18.87 15.61
CA GLY A 307 -25.05 18.79 17.08
C GLY A 307 -26.30 18.01 17.51
N GLY A 308 -27.40 18.13 16.75
CA GLY A 308 -28.65 17.38 17.01
C GLY A 308 -28.54 15.86 16.85
N LEU A 309 -27.55 15.36 16.09
CA LEU A 309 -27.24 13.92 16.06
C LEU A 309 -26.67 13.46 17.41
N LEU A 310 -25.82 14.26 18.05
CA LEU A 310 -25.11 13.88 19.28
C LEU A 310 -26.08 13.66 20.45
N SER A 311 -27.22 14.36 20.45
CA SER A 311 -28.29 14.29 21.46
C SER A 311 -29.34 13.19 21.26
N ILE A 312 -29.27 12.41 20.17
CA ILE A 312 -30.12 11.20 20.00
C ILE A 312 -29.34 9.89 20.14
N LEU A 313 -28.00 9.93 20.05
CA LEU A 313 -27.13 8.78 20.27
C LEU A 313 -26.97 8.54 21.77
N THR A 314 -26.81 7.28 22.19
CA THR A 314 -26.30 6.96 23.53
C THR A 314 -25.26 5.85 23.47
N LEU A 315 -24.11 6.13 24.08
CA LEU A 315 -22.83 5.45 23.85
C LEU A 315 -22.25 4.96 25.19
N PRO A 316 -22.92 4.06 25.91
CA PRO A 316 -22.57 3.74 27.32
C PRO A 316 -21.23 3.01 27.46
N ALA A 317 -20.77 2.33 26.40
CA ALA A 317 -19.51 1.59 26.35
C ALA A 317 -18.31 2.41 25.81
N LEU A 318 -18.49 3.72 25.56
CA LEU A 318 -17.49 4.56 24.90
C LEU A 318 -16.22 4.72 25.75
N GLN A 319 -15.11 4.21 25.23
CA GLN A 319 -13.77 4.33 25.83
C GLN A 319 -12.95 5.45 25.17
N ARG A 320 -13.17 5.76 23.89
CA ARG A 320 -12.44 6.81 23.17
C ARG A 320 -13.35 7.59 22.22
N LEU A 321 -13.29 8.92 22.30
CA LEU A 321 -13.96 9.84 21.38
C LEU A 321 -12.92 10.58 20.53
N HIS A 322 -13.23 10.81 19.27
CA HIS A 322 -12.57 11.82 18.44
C HIS A 322 -13.67 12.70 17.84
N ILE A 323 -13.62 14.00 18.06
CA ILE A 323 -14.69 14.92 17.67
C ILE A 323 -14.08 16.25 17.23
N ASP A 324 -14.45 16.74 16.05
CA ASP A 324 -14.08 18.09 15.62
C ASP A 324 -14.75 19.12 16.55
N GLU A 325 -14.03 20.11 17.06
CA GLU A 325 -14.56 21.12 18.00
C GLU A 325 -15.75 21.89 17.42
N ALA A 326 -15.77 22.03 16.09
CA ALA A 326 -16.90 22.56 15.32
C ALA A 326 -18.26 21.98 15.72
N LEU A 327 -18.31 20.71 16.15
CA LEU A 327 -19.51 19.97 16.52
C LEU A 327 -20.05 20.32 17.92
N LEU A 328 -19.29 21.10 18.71
CA LEU A 328 -19.58 21.40 20.12
C LEU A 328 -19.89 22.89 20.38
N PHE A 329 -19.85 23.75 19.35
CA PHE A 329 -20.25 25.16 19.49
C PHE A 329 -21.74 25.32 19.86
N PRO A 330 -22.14 26.39 20.58
CA PRO A 330 -21.35 27.60 20.89
C PRO A 330 -20.43 27.51 22.12
N ASP A 331 -20.63 26.54 23.02
CA ASP A 331 -19.79 26.33 24.22
C ASP A 331 -19.28 24.88 24.23
N PRO A 332 -18.06 24.64 23.73
CA PRO A 332 -17.54 23.29 23.57
C PRO A 332 -17.41 22.48 24.87
N ILE A 333 -17.15 23.15 26.00
CA ILE A 333 -16.93 22.47 27.28
C ILE A 333 -18.27 22.07 27.89
N THR A 334 -19.24 22.98 27.93
CA THR A 334 -20.59 22.69 28.44
C THR A 334 -21.31 21.68 27.53
N ALA A 335 -21.15 21.78 26.21
CA ALA A 335 -21.69 20.80 25.26
C ALA A 335 -21.10 19.40 25.50
N LEU A 336 -19.77 19.28 25.64
CA LEU A 336 -19.12 18.00 25.89
C LEU A 336 -19.53 17.38 27.24
N GLN A 337 -19.59 18.19 28.31
CA GLN A 337 -20.07 17.73 29.62
C GLN A 337 -21.52 17.22 29.56
N SER A 338 -22.39 17.94 28.85
CA SER A 338 -23.78 17.54 28.62
C SER A 338 -23.86 16.20 27.87
N LEU A 339 -23.12 16.04 26.77
CA LEU A 339 -23.12 14.82 25.96
C LEU A 339 -22.58 13.60 26.72
N LEU A 340 -21.48 13.73 27.47
CA LEU A 340 -20.97 12.64 28.30
C LEU A 340 -21.98 12.23 29.39
N SER A 341 -22.69 13.21 29.97
CA SER A 341 -23.77 12.92 30.93
C SER A 341 -24.97 12.22 30.29
N HIS A 342 -25.33 12.61 29.06
CA HIS A 342 -26.42 12.01 28.29
C HIS A 342 -26.11 10.56 27.87
N TRP A 343 -24.91 10.32 27.34
CA TRP A 343 -24.47 8.99 26.92
C TRP A 343 -24.18 8.03 28.09
N GLY A 344 -24.14 8.53 29.32
CA GLY A 344 -23.85 7.76 30.54
C GLY A 344 -22.41 7.23 30.62
N SER A 345 -21.51 7.71 29.77
CA SER A 345 -20.17 7.13 29.58
C SER A 345 -19.03 8.04 30.07
N LYS A 346 -17.87 7.41 30.30
CA LYS A 346 -16.65 8.04 30.80
C LYS A 346 -15.47 7.54 29.95
N PRO A 347 -15.22 8.13 28.77
CA PRO A 347 -14.11 7.72 27.93
C PRO A 347 -12.77 7.99 28.65
N GLU A 348 -11.82 7.09 28.40
CA GLU A 348 -10.43 7.19 28.86
C GLU A 348 -9.71 8.33 28.13
N GLU A 349 -10.07 8.54 26.86
CA GLU A 349 -9.38 9.45 25.94
C GLU A 349 -10.40 10.24 25.08
N ILE A 350 -10.23 11.56 24.97
CA ILE A 350 -10.97 12.40 24.03
C ILE A 350 -9.98 13.19 23.16
N ARG A 351 -10.09 13.02 21.84
CA ARG A 351 -9.32 13.78 20.86
C ARG A 351 -10.17 14.89 20.26
N ILE A 352 -9.74 16.14 20.43
CA ILE A 352 -10.40 17.30 19.82
C ILE A 352 -9.74 17.60 18.47
N GLY A 353 -10.52 17.49 17.39
CA GLY A 353 -10.11 17.89 16.04
C GLY A 353 -10.24 19.40 15.86
N PHE A 354 -9.22 20.04 15.29
CA PHE A 354 -9.20 21.48 14.99
C PHE A 354 -9.66 22.42 16.14
N PRO A 355 -9.10 22.28 17.37
CA PRO A 355 -9.51 23.09 18.51
C PRO A 355 -9.17 24.58 18.34
N VAL A 356 -10.14 25.44 18.68
CA VAL A 356 -9.98 26.88 18.93
C VAL A 356 -9.70 27.13 20.41
N LEU A 357 -10.22 26.29 21.32
CA LEU A 357 -9.92 26.36 22.75
C LEU A 357 -8.67 25.53 23.10
N PRO A 358 -7.72 26.04 23.93
CA PRO A 358 -6.59 25.26 24.41
C PRO A 358 -7.03 23.96 25.11
N VAL A 359 -6.29 22.87 24.84
CA VAL A 359 -6.57 21.52 25.37
C VAL A 359 -6.61 21.51 26.91
N ASP A 360 -5.81 22.36 27.55
CA ASP A 360 -5.75 22.50 29.01
C ASP A 360 -7.08 22.93 29.64
N LEU A 361 -7.93 23.67 28.91
CA LEU A 361 -9.26 24.06 29.40
C LEU A 361 -10.21 22.85 29.49
N TYR A 362 -10.12 21.92 28.54
CA TYR A 362 -10.86 20.65 28.60
C TYR A 362 -10.33 19.77 29.73
N SER A 363 -9.00 19.67 29.87
CA SER A 363 -8.35 18.93 30.96
C SER A 363 -8.70 19.48 32.34
N ALA A 364 -8.82 20.80 32.49
CA ALA A 364 -9.26 21.44 33.73
C ALA A 364 -10.74 21.21 34.03
N ALA A 365 -11.61 21.16 33.00
CA ALA A 365 -13.04 20.94 33.15
C ALA A 365 -13.44 19.46 33.31
N LEU A 366 -12.60 18.53 32.85
CA LEU A 366 -12.85 17.08 32.86
C LEU A 366 -11.58 16.29 33.26
N PRO A 367 -11.01 16.50 34.47
CA PRO A 367 -9.68 16.02 34.88
C PRO A 367 -9.54 14.50 35.05
N SER A 368 -10.61 13.72 34.80
CA SER A 368 -10.57 12.25 34.79
C SER A 368 -10.41 11.65 33.39
N ILE A 369 -10.17 12.48 32.37
CA ILE A 369 -10.13 12.10 30.95
C ILE A 369 -8.82 12.62 30.34
N VAL A 370 -8.14 11.81 29.54
CA VAL A 370 -6.96 12.25 28.79
C VAL A 370 -7.40 12.99 27.54
N PHE A 371 -6.99 14.25 27.39
CA PHE A 371 -7.25 15.04 26.18
C PHE A 371 -6.01 15.16 25.29
N SER A 372 -6.23 15.20 23.98
CA SER A 372 -5.21 15.55 22.99
C SER A 372 -5.83 16.31 21.81
N SER A 373 -5.09 17.25 21.21
CA SER A 373 -5.48 17.90 19.96
C SER A 373 -5.03 17.12 18.72
N LEU A 374 -5.76 17.28 17.61
CA LEU A 374 -5.24 16.97 16.27
C LEU A 374 -5.45 18.18 15.35
N ALA A 375 -4.35 18.86 15.02
CA ALA A 375 -4.36 20.06 14.19
C ALA A 375 -4.13 19.82 12.68
N ILE A 376 -3.73 18.61 12.27
CA ILE A 376 -3.20 18.35 10.92
C ILE A 376 -4.27 17.80 9.98
N ARG A 377 -4.45 18.45 8.82
CA ARG A 377 -5.26 17.95 7.69
C ARG A 377 -4.54 16.80 6.97
N PHE A 378 -4.73 15.56 7.43
CA PHE A 378 -4.39 14.38 6.63
C PHE A 378 -5.61 13.86 5.84
N LEU A 379 -5.63 14.21 4.55
CA LEU A 379 -6.45 13.58 3.51
C LEU A 379 -5.69 12.37 2.94
N ASP A 380 -5.59 11.29 3.71
CA ASP A 380 -5.20 9.97 3.20
C ASP A 380 -5.88 8.85 4.01
N PRO A 381 -6.79 8.04 3.41
CA PRO A 381 -7.54 7.00 4.11
C PRO A 381 -6.76 5.69 4.29
N GLN A 382 -5.48 5.72 4.67
CA GLN A 382 -4.77 4.47 4.98
C GLN A 382 -5.20 3.87 6.33
N PRO A 383 -5.58 2.58 6.39
CA PRO A 383 -5.94 1.90 7.63
C PRO A 383 -4.69 1.48 8.43
N THR A 384 -3.90 2.47 8.86
CA THR A 384 -2.62 2.28 9.56
C THR A 384 -2.59 2.98 10.91
N ASN A 385 -3.34 2.45 11.89
CA ASN A 385 -3.04 2.49 13.33
C ASN A 385 -3.98 1.59 14.16
N LEU A 386 -3.97 0.28 13.87
CA LEU A 386 -4.73 -0.74 14.62
C LEU A 386 -3.84 -1.93 15.08
N VAL A 387 -2.56 -1.65 15.36
CA VAL A 387 -1.58 -2.63 15.88
C VAL A 387 -0.83 -2.08 17.12
N GLY A 388 -0.79 -0.76 17.32
CA GLY A 388 -0.14 -0.10 18.47
C GLY A 388 -0.98 -0.12 19.75
N LEU A 389 -1.31 -1.30 20.28
CA LEU A 389 -1.85 -1.48 21.64
C LEU A 389 -1.23 -2.71 22.35
N GLU A 390 0.00 -3.08 21.99
CA GLU A 390 0.71 -4.20 22.62
C GLU A 390 2.26 -4.02 22.57
N ALA A 391 2.72 -2.80 22.86
CA ALA A 391 4.12 -2.46 23.11
C ALA A 391 4.19 -1.33 24.15
N ALA A 392 5.18 -1.38 25.05
CA ALA A 392 5.37 -0.42 26.13
C ALA A 392 6.66 0.40 25.94
N ASN A 393 6.77 1.47 26.73
CA ASN A 393 7.94 2.29 27.09
C ASN A 393 9.27 1.99 26.38
N ILE A 394 9.77 2.97 25.64
CA ILE A 394 11.18 3.40 25.65
C ILE A 394 11.16 4.94 25.65
N ASP A 395 12.05 5.54 26.44
CA ASP A 395 12.21 6.98 26.58
C ASP A 395 13.05 7.57 25.43
N GLU A 396 12.74 8.79 24.99
CA GLU A 396 13.56 9.58 24.05
C GLU A 396 13.79 11.00 24.62
N GLU A 397 14.82 11.14 25.45
CA GLU A 397 15.76 12.26 25.31
C GLU A 397 16.65 11.91 24.10
N GLY A 398 17.06 12.81 23.21
CA GLY A 398 16.95 14.26 23.19
C GLY A 398 18.24 14.82 22.58
N ASP A 399 18.14 15.72 21.59
CA ASP A 399 19.08 16.80 21.26
C ASP A 399 18.74 17.39 19.88
N GLU A 400 18.64 18.72 19.83
CA GLU A 400 18.53 19.52 18.61
C GLU A 400 19.92 20.13 18.32
N GLU A 401 20.36 20.17 17.05
CA GLU A 401 21.48 21.05 16.67
C GLU A 401 21.26 21.63 15.26
N GLU A 402 21.60 22.92 15.10
CA GLU A 402 21.29 23.74 13.93
C GLU A 402 22.32 23.60 12.80
N ALA A 403 21.89 23.83 11.55
CA ALA A 403 22.80 24.20 10.46
C ALA A 403 22.12 25.11 9.43
N SER A 404 22.70 26.28 9.18
CA SER A 404 22.14 27.35 8.32
C SER A 404 23.08 27.76 7.19
N SER A 405 22.58 27.79 5.94
CA SER A 405 23.13 28.53 4.78
C SER A 405 22.14 28.37 3.62
N SER A 406 21.47 29.38 3.04
CA SER A 406 21.93 30.66 2.43
C SER A 406 22.35 30.52 0.96
N GLU A 407 22.28 31.63 0.20
CA GLU A 407 22.49 31.76 -1.25
C GLU A 407 21.30 31.18 -2.05
N ASP A 408 20.40 31.96 -2.66
CA ASP A 408 20.52 33.12 -3.58
C ASP A 408 21.01 32.74 -4.98
N GLU A 409 20.10 32.70 -5.97
CA GLU A 409 20.42 33.18 -7.31
C GLU A 409 19.17 33.76 -7.98
N GLU A 410 19.30 35.00 -8.47
CA GLU A 410 18.26 35.82 -9.09
C GLU A 410 18.46 35.81 -10.61
N PHE A 411 17.42 35.57 -11.40
CA PHE A 411 17.47 35.88 -12.83
C PHE A 411 16.13 36.40 -13.37
N ASP A 412 16.24 37.51 -14.10
CA ASP A 412 15.16 38.33 -14.64
C ASP A 412 14.86 37.98 -16.11
N ALA A 413 13.63 38.26 -16.58
CA ALA A 413 13.33 38.84 -17.89
C ALA A 413 11.83 38.72 -18.30
N GLN A 414 11.16 39.87 -18.25
CA GLN A 414 10.34 40.45 -19.33
C GLN A 414 8.93 39.92 -19.66
N GLU A 415 7.99 40.85 -19.52
CA GLU A 415 6.65 40.88 -20.12
C GLU A 415 6.71 41.00 -21.65
N VAL A 416 5.82 40.31 -22.37
CA VAL A 416 5.29 40.75 -23.68
C VAL A 416 3.84 40.26 -23.83
N GLU A 417 2.87 41.14 -23.63
CA GLU A 417 1.57 41.05 -24.31
C GLU A 417 1.69 41.67 -25.72
N PRO A 418 0.81 41.29 -26.64
CA PRO A 418 -0.08 42.33 -27.17
C PRO A 418 -1.54 41.90 -27.33
N ASP A 419 -2.43 42.89 -27.22
CA ASP A 419 -3.86 42.81 -27.54
C ASP A 419 -4.17 42.67 -29.05
N ASP A 420 -5.45 42.36 -29.29
CA ASP A 420 -6.33 42.84 -30.37
C ASP A 420 -6.32 42.23 -31.80
N ASP A 421 -7.44 41.52 -32.05
CA ASP A 421 -8.50 41.87 -33.02
C ASP A 421 -8.50 41.33 -34.47
N SER A 422 -9.71 40.99 -34.93
CA SER A 422 -10.15 40.55 -36.28
C SER A 422 -9.54 39.25 -36.88
N GLU A 423 -10.27 38.43 -37.67
CA GLU A 423 -11.68 38.46 -38.17
C GLU A 423 -12.47 37.19 -37.74
#